data_AF-A0AAN8F062-F1
#
_entry.id   AF-A0AAN8F062-F1
#
_cell.length_a   1.000
_cell.length_b   1.000
_cell.length_c   1.000
_cell.angle_alpha   90.00
_cell.angle_beta   90.00
_cell.angle_gamma   90.00
#
_symmetry.space_group_name_H-M   'P 1'
#
loop_
_entity.id
_entity.type
_entity.pdbx_description
1 polymer ?
#
loop_
_entity_poly.entity_id
_entity_poly.type
_entity_poly.pdbx_seq_one_letter_code
_entity_poly.pdbx_strand_id
1 'polypeptide(L)'
;STSRHSSRDEIYAVLQQNGGLIDCQSTRDTFIYAASCHVTGLDAVMEIIANAIWRAQNTPEELEEAKLIVQYEIDDMPKKIESTEPLVTNWLHMAAFRDNTL
;
A
#
# COMPACT_ATOMS: atom_id res chain seq x y z
N SER A 1 -4.37 6.80 9.10
CA SER A 1 -5.42 6.52 10.12
C SER A 1 -6.77 6.28 9.43
N THR A 2 -7.85 5.90 10.14
CA THR A 2 -9.21 5.79 9.55
C THR A 2 -10.26 6.42 10.46
N SER A 3 -11.47 6.65 9.96
CA SER A 3 -12.56 7.20 10.80
C SER A 3 -12.94 6.33 12.01
N ARG A 4 -12.56 5.04 12.01
CA ARG A 4 -12.88 4.08 13.08
C ARG A 4 -11.66 3.67 13.91
N HIS A 5 -10.46 3.88 13.39
CA HIS A 5 -9.19 3.56 14.07
C HIS A 5 -8.28 4.78 14.01
N SER A 6 -7.94 5.35 15.16
CA SER A 6 -7.21 6.61 15.27
C SER A 6 -5.78 6.50 14.79
N SER A 7 -5.18 5.31 14.88
CA SER A 7 -3.76 5.12 14.61
C SER A 7 -3.48 3.83 13.84
N ARG A 8 -2.29 3.78 13.23
CA ARG A 8 -1.77 2.58 12.58
C ARG A 8 -1.61 1.42 13.57
N ASP A 9 -1.22 1.72 14.81
CA ASP A 9 -0.95 0.72 15.83
C ASP A 9 -2.22 0.02 16.31
N GLU A 10 -3.34 0.74 16.40
CA GLU A 10 -4.65 0.14 16.68
C GLU A 10 -5.05 -0.88 15.61
N ILE A 11 -4.84 -0.53 14.33
CA ILE A 11 -5.14 -1.42 13.21
C ILE A 11 -4.27 -2.69 13.27
N TYR A 12 -2.97 -2.53 13.54
CA TYR A 12 -2.06 -3.67 13.69
C TYR A 12 -2.38 -4.54 14.90
N ALA A 13 -2.82 -3.96 16.02
CA ALA A 13 -3.20 -4.72 17.20
C ALA A 13 -4.41 -5.64 16.92
N VAL A 14 -5.43 -5.13 16.23
CA VAL A 14 -6.61 -5.92 15.83
C VAL A 14 -6.22 -7.02 14.85
N LEU A 15 -5.30 -6.73 13.91
CA LEU A 15 -4.79 -7.74 12.97
C LEU A 15 -4.04 -8.86 13.69
N GLN A 16 -3.12 -8.53 14.59
CA GLN A 16 -2.34 -9.50 15.35
C GLN A 16 -3.24 -10.39 16.22
N GLN A 17 -4.26 -9.82 16.86
CA GLN A 17 -5.21 -10.58 17.68
C GLN A 17 -5.98 -11.63 16.86
N ASN A 18 -6.24 -11.35 15.59
CA ASN A 18 -6.97 -12.24 14.68
C ASN A 18 -6.04 -13.14 13.83
N GLY A 19 -4.72 -13.12 14.12
CA GLY A 19 -3.71 -13.83 13.32
C GLY A 19 -3.70 -13.40 11.86
N GLY A 20 -4.09 -12.14 11.61
CA GLY A 20 -4.28 -11.58 10.29
C GLY A 20 -3.04 -10.90 9.74
N LEU A 21 -2.74 -11.14 8.47
CA LEU A 21 -1.80 -10.35 7.67
C LEU A 21 -2.59 -9.58 6.63
N ILE A 22 -2.27 -8.31 6.45
CA ILE A 22 -2.77 -7.47 5.36
C ILE A 22 -1.57 -7.02 4.54
N ASP A 23 -1.72 -7.08 3.22
CA ASP A 23 -0.80 -6.47 2.28
C ASP A 23 -1.56 -5.69 1.20
N CYS A 24 -0.94 -4.67 0.64
CA CYS A 24 -1.47 -3.97 -0.51
C CYS A 24 -0.40 -3.82 -1.60
N GLN A 25 -0.81 -4.10 -2.83
CA GLN A 25 0.05 -3.98 -3.99
C GLN A 25 -0.65 -3.19 -5.06
N SER A 26 0.11 -2.35 -5.75
CA SER A 26 -0.38 -1.55 -6.87
C SER A 26 0.35 -1.93 -8.14
N THR A 27 -0.41 -2.12 -9.21
CA THR A 27 0.07 -2.16 -10.60
C THR A 27 -0.25 -0.82 -11.26
N ARG A 28 0.05 -0.68 -12.56
CA ARG A 28 -0.26 0.56 -13.31
C ARG A 28 -1.76 0.88 -13.34
N ASP A 29 -2.61 -0.13 -13.27
CA ASP A 29 -4.06 -0.04 -13.51
C ASP A 29 -4.93 -0.60 -12.37
N THR A 30 -4.34 -1.33 -11.44
CA THR A 30 -5.08 -2.08 -10.41
C THR A 30 -4.43 -1.91 -9.04
N PHE A 31 -5.27 -1.71 -8.01
CA PHE A 31 -4.86 -1.85 -6.62
C PHE A 31 -5.43 -3.14 -6.05
N ILE A 32 -4.58 -3.93 -5.43
CA ILE A 32 -4.94 -5.18 -4.77
C ILE A 32 -4.73 -4.98 -3.27
N TYR A 33 -5.81 -5.11 -2.52
CA TYR A 33 -5.78 -5.15 -1.06
C TYR A 33 -6.12 -6.58 -0.64
N ALA A 34 -5.16 -7.28 -0.04
CA ALA A 34 -5.30 -8.68 0.32
C ALA A 34 -5.12 -8.89 1.81
N ALA A 35 -5.95 -9.75 2.38
CA ALA A 35 -5.83 -10.20 3.76
C ALA A 35 -5.80 -11.73 3.84
N SER A 36 -4.99 -12.24 4.74
CA SER A 36 -5.05 -13.62 5.21
C SER A 36 -5.32 -13.61 6.70
N CYS A 37 -6.40 -14.23 7.17
CA CYS A 37 -6.75 -14.27 8.58
C CYS A 37 -7.51 -15.56 8.96
N HIS A 38 -7.65 -15.81 10.25
CA HIS A 38 -8.50 -16.91 10.72
C HIS A 38 -9.97 -16.61 10.43
N VAL A 39 -10.78 -17.65 10.17
CA VAL A 39 -12.21 -17.49 9.78
C VAL A 39 -13.00 -16.69 10.80
N THR A 40 -12.67 -16.83 12.09
CA THR A 40 -13.28 -16.08 13.19
C THR A 40 -12.98 -14.58 13.18
N GLY A 41 -11.91 -14.16 12.50
CA GLY A 41 -11.47 -12.78 12.38
C GLY A 41 -11.84 -12.11 11.05
N LEU A 42 -12.55 -12.82 10.16
CA LEU A 42 -12.89 -12.33 8.81
C LEU A 42 -13.62 -10.99 8.86
N ASP A 43 -14.66 -10.88 9.69
CA ASP A 43 -15.47 -9.66 9.78
C ASP A 43 -14.62 -8.45 10.22
N ALA A 44 -13.77 -8.63 11.23
CA ALA A 44 -12.90 -7.58 11.74
C ALA A 44 -11.88 -7.13 10.68
N VAL A 45 -11.27 -8.07 9.96
CA VAL A 45 -10.25 -7.79 8.94
C VAL A 45 -10.87 -7.15 7.70
N MET A 46 -12.05 -7.63 7.27
CA MET A 46 -12.80 -7.01 6.17
C MET A 46 -13.21 -5.58 6.51
N GLU A 47 -13.60 -5.32 7.75
CA GLU A 47 -13.94 -3.98 8.22
C GLU A 47 -12.74 -3.04 8.18
N ILE A 48 -11.55 -3.52 8.59
CA ILE A 48 -10.30 -2.77 8.49
C ILE A 48 -10.02 -2.37 7.04
N ILE A 49 -10.05 -3.33 6.10
CA ILE A 49 -9.81 -3.05 4.67
C ILE A 49 -10.84 -2.04 4.14
N ALA A 50 -12.12 -2.25 4.44
CA ALA A 50 -13.18 -1.36 3.99
C ALA A 50 -12.99 0.08 4.50
N ASN A 51 -12.64 0.25 5.78
CA ASN A 51 -12.37 1.57 6.35
C ASN A 51 -11.09 2.20 5.79
N ALA A 52 -10.04 1.41 5.54
CA ALA A 52 -8.80 1.89 4.95
C ALA A 52 -9.02 2.43 3.52
N ILE A 53 -9.92 1.82 2.74
CA ILE A 53 -10.20 2.26 1.37
C ILE A 53 -11.22 3.42 1.35
N TRP A 54 -12.34 3.29 2.06
CA TRP A 54 -13.47 4.22 1.93
C TRP A 54 -13.42 5.39 2.92
N ARG A 55 -12.71 5.25 4.04
CA ARG A 55 -12.73 6.19 5.17
C ARG A 55 -11.33 6.45 5.71
N ALA A 56 -10.34 6.49 4.82
CA ALA A 56 -8.99 6.92 5.14
C ALA A 56 -9.00 8.35 5.67
N GLN A 57 -8.32 8.55 6.79
CA GLN A 57 -7.92 9.87 7.23
C GLN A 57 -6.45 10.04 6.83
N ASN A 58 -6.20 11.07 6.04
CA ASN A 58 -4.86 11.43 5.55
C ASN A 58 -4.52 12.79 6.17
N THR A 59 -3.98 12.80 7.39
CA THR A 59 -3.56 14.06 8.00
C THR A 59 -2.37 14.66 7.23
N PRO A 60 -2.15 15.98 7.31
CA PRO A 60 -1.00 16.60 6.65
C PRO A 60 0.34 16.01 7.09
N GLU A 61 0.44 15.61 8.36
CA GLU A 61 1.63 14.98 8.93
C GLU A 61 1.85 13.57 8.34
N GLU A 62 0.82 12.72 8.31
CA GLU A 62 0.88 11.38 7.71
C GLU A 62 1.25 11.45 6.21
N LEU A 63 0.76 12.48 5.50
CA LEU A 63 1.06 12.68 4.08
C LEU A 63 2.53 13.07 3.86
N GLU A 64 3.07 13.97 4.68
CA GLU A 64 4.47 14.40 4.56
C GLU A 64 5.44 13.25 4.89
N GLU A 65 5.12 12.45 5.91
CA GLU A 65 5.88 11.23 6.23
C GLU A 65 5.86 10.23 5.06
N ALA A 66 4.67 9.95 4.50
CA ALA A 66 4.54 9.06 3.36
C ALA A 66 5.33 9.56 2.15
N LYS A 67 5.30 10.86 1.88
CA LYS A 67 6.06 11.47 0.79
C LYS A 67 7.57 11.31 0.98
N LEU A 68 8.07 11.48 2.20
CA LEU A 68 9.48 11.30 2.51
C LEU A 68 9.93 9.85 2.29
N ILE A 69 9.11 8.88 2.72
CA ILE A 69 9.37 7.45 2.51
C ILE A 69 9.40 7.12 1.01
N VAL A 70 8.39 7.55 0.26
CA VAL A 70 8.31 7.30 -1.19
C VAL A 70 9.50 7.94 -1.92
N GLN A 71 9.89 9.17 -1.54
CA GLN A 71 11.05 9.82 -2.14
C GLN A 71 12.33 9.02 -1.87
N TYR A 72 12.52 8.54 -0.64
CA TYR A 72 13.65 7.70 -0.29
C TYR A 72 13.67 6.40 -1.11
N GLU A 73 12.52 5.73 -1.25
CA GLU A 73 12.41 4.51 -2.05
C GLU A 73 12.74 4.75 -3.53
N ILE A 74 12.26 5.85 -4.11
CA ILE A 74 12.57 6.25 -5.49
C ILE A 74 14.08 6.47 -5.67
N ASP A 75 14.72 7.17 -4.74
CA ASP A 75 16.16 7.48 -4.81
C ASP A 75 17.03 6.23 -4.57
N ASP A 76 16.52 5.24 -3.87
CA ASP A 76 17.21 3.99 -3.55
C ASP A 76 17.00 2.92 -4.63
N MET A 77 15.85 2.90 -5.30
CA MET A 77 15.48 1.92 -6.33
C MET A 77 16.56 1.69 -7.42
N PRO A 78 17.18 2.72 -8.05
CA PRO A 78 18.18 2.50 -9.09
C PRO A 78 19.53 1.98 -8.57
N LYS A 79 19.75 2.00 -7.25
CA LYS A 79 21.00 1.50 -6.62
C LYS A 79 20.95 -0.02 -6.40
N LYS A 80 19.76 -0.62 -6.41
CA LYS A 80 19.55 -2.06 -6.19
C LYS A 80 19.61 -2.81 -7.51
N ILE A 81 20.49 -3.81 -7.59
CA ILE A 81 20.65 -4.65 -8.79
C ILE A 81 19.34 -5.38 -9.12
N GLU A 82 18.62 -5.85 -8.10
CA GLU A 82 17.32 -6.55 -8.23
C GLU A 82 16.24 -5.68 -8.89
N SER A 83 16.33 -4.36 -8.76
CA SER A 83 15.37 -3.41 -9.35
C SER A 83 15.63 -3.11 -10.83
N THR A 84 16.70 -3.66 -11.43
CA THR A 84 17.06 -3.36 -12.82
C THR A 84 15.97 -3.77 -13.80
N GLU A 85 15.43 -4.99 -13.65
CA GLU A 85 14.38 -5.52 -14.52
C GLU A 85 13.08 -4.67 -14.49
N PRO A 86 12.50 -4.33 -13.31
CA PRO A 86 11.31 -3.50 -13.26
C PRO A 86 11.56 -2.08 -13.78
N LEU A 87 12.75 -1.51 -13.56
CA LEU A 87 13.11 -0.18 -14.09
C LEU A 87 13.19 -0.16 -15.62
N VAL A 88 13.86 -1.14 -16.22
CA VAL A 88 13.96 -1.25 -17.69
C VAL A 88 12.60 -1.47 -18.31
N THR A 89 11.77 -2.33 -17.70
CA THR A 89 10.38 -2.55 -18.14
C THR A 89 9.59 -1.25 -18.10
N ASN A 90 9.80 -0.43 -17.06
CA ASN A 90 9.13 0.86 -16.94
C ASN A 90 9.62 1.88 -18.00
N TRP A 91 10.92 1.98 -18.24
CA TRP A 91 11.47 2.85 -19.29
C TRP A 91 11.00 2.46 -20.69
N LEU A 92 10.94 1.15 -20.97
CA LEU A 92 10.43 0.63 -22.24
C LEU A 92 8.97 1.02 -22.44
N HIS A 93 8.14 0.84 -21.39
CA HIS A 93 6.74 1.22 -21.42
C HIS A 93 6.58 2.74 -21.66
N MET A 94 7.29 3.58 -20.92
CA MET A 94 7.26 5.04 -21.12
C MET A 94 7.69 5.44 -22.55
N ALA A 95 8.71 4.79 -23.11
CA ALA A 95 9.16 5.09 -24.47
C ALA A 95 8.14 4.69 -25.55
N ALA A 96 7.45 3.56 -25.34
CA ALA A 96 6.47 3.00 -26.26
C ALA A 96 5.11 3.70 -26.19
N PHE A 97 4.68 4.10 -25.00
CA PHE A 97 3.32 4.56 -24.73
C PHE A 97 3.21 6.05 -24.37
N ARG A 98 4.34 6.73 -24.07
CA ARG A 98 4.58 8.19 -23.84
C ARG A 98 3.55 8.98 -23.02
N ASP A 99 2.30 9.00 -23.45
CA ASP A 99 1.17 9.73 -22.85
C ASP A 99 -0.02 8.83 -22.48
N ASN A 100 0.09 7.51 -22.63
CA ASN A 100 -0.93 6.57 -22.17
C ASN A 100 -0.62 6.06 -20.76
N THR A 101 -1.62 6.10 -19.88
CA THR A 101 -1.52 5.58 -18.50
C THR A 101 -1.63 4.05 -18.44
N LEU A 102 -1.90 3.39 -19.57
CA LEU A 102 -1.99 1.93 -19.74
C LEU A 102 -0.89 1.40 -20.66
#